data_AF-A0A973SSW9-F1
#
_entry.id   AF-A0A973SSW9-F1
#
_cell.length_a   1.000
_cell.length_b   1.000
_cell.length_c   1.000
_cell.angle_alpha   90.00
_cell.angle_beta   90.00
_cell.angle_gamma   90.00
#
_symmetry.space_group_name_H-M   'P 1'
#
loop_
_entity.id
_entity.type
_entity.pdbx_description
1 polymer ?
#
loop_
_entity_poly.entity_id
_entity_poly.type
_entity_poly.pdbx_seq_one_letter_code
_entity_poly.pdbx_strand_id
1 'polypeptide(L)' 'EERARVRLGSAVPLAKVAAVHVDDAYAGPDVEAAIIALPAADQGDDDARFTLDGAEAHELMWYATQEIPDLLS' A
#
# COMPACT_ATOMS: atom_id res chain seq x y z
N GLU A 1 -12.82 -1.84 14.35
CA GLU A 1 -12.25 -0.48 14.25
C GLU A 1 -11.24 -0.47 13.11
N GLU A 2 -11.55 0.21 12.02
CA GLU A 2 -10.71 0.35 10.84
C GLU A 2 -9.56 1.32 11.15
N ARG A 3 -8.52 0.85 11.85
CA ARG A 3 -7.43 1.69 12.38
C ARG A 3 -6.42 2.14 11.30
N ALA A 4 -6.55 1.69 10.06
CA ALA A 4 -5.58 1.92 9.00
C ALA A 4 -5.94 3.07 8.03
N ARG A 5 -7.14 3.66 8.12
CA ARG A 5 -7.55 4.73 7.21
C ARG A 5 -7.16 6.11 7.75
N VAL A 6 -6.30 6.82 7.02
CA VAL A 6 -5.94 8.22 7.31
C VAL A 6 -6.35 9.10 6.13
N ARG A 7 -7.05 10.21 6.41
CA ARG A 7 -7.29 11.28 5.43
C ARG A 7 -6.33 12.44 5.72
N LEU A 8 -5.53 12.82 4.73
CA LEU A 8 -4.65 13.97 4.84
C LEU A 8 -5.45 15.27 4.68
N GLY A 9 -5.25 16.21 5.62
CA GLY A 9 -5.87 17.55 5.56
C GLY A 9 -5.07 18.56 4.73
N SER A 10 -3.81 18.26 4.43
CA SER A 10 -2.92 19.06 3.60
C SER A 10 -1.78 18.19 3.07
N ALA A 11 -1.03 18.70 2.08
CA ALA A 11 0.15 18.02 1.56
C ALA A 11 1.22 17.84 2.64
N VAL A 12 1.84 16.66 2.68
CA VAL A 12 2.96 16.37 3.58
C VAL A 12 4.26 16.87 2.93
N PRO A 13 4.99 17.81 3.54
CA PRO A 13 6.27 18.27 3.00
C PRO A 13 7.27 17.12 2.95
N LEU A 14 7.99 16.96 1.83
CA LEU A 14 8.98 15.89 1.66
C LEU A 14 10.08 15.93 2.73
N ALA A 15 10.43 17.13 3.22
CA ALA A 15 11.37 17.32 4.32
C ALA A 15 10.95 16.67 5.66
N LYS A 16 9.69 16.20 5.79
CA LYS A 16 9.21 15.44 6.94
C LYS A 16 9.25 13.93 6.74
N VAL A 17 9.58 13.44 5.54
CA VAL A 17 9.61 12.02 5.21
C VAL A 17 10.95 11.43 5.63
N ALA A 18 10.93 10.36 6.43
CA ALA A 18 12.13 9.68 6.90
C ALA A 18 12.60 8.56 5.95
N ALA A 19 11.68 7.94 5.22
CA ALA A 19 11.92 6.94 4.19
C ALA A 19 10.65 6.79 3.33
N VAL A 20 10.81 6.26 2.12
CA VAL A 20 9.69 5.87 1.25
C VAL A 20 9.72 4.35 1.11
N HIS A 21 8.56 3.73 1.31
CA HIS A 21 8.33 2.32 1.01
C HIS A 21 7.37 2.25 -0.17
N VAL A 22 7.71 1.47 -1.19
CA VAL A 22 6.89 1.35 -2.41
C VAL A 22 6.75 -0.13 -2.76
N ASP A 23 5.55 -0.49 -3.21
CA ASP A 23 5.33 -1.76 -3.88
C ASP A 23 6.25 -1.89 -5.10
N ASP A 24 6.77 -3.10 -5.32
CA ASP A 24 7.41 -3.42 -6.59
C ASP A 24 6.35 -3.54 -7.71
N ALA A 25 6.77 -3.38 -8.96
CA ALA A 25 5.91 -3.47 -10.13
C ALA A 25 5.16 -4.81 -10.24
N TYR A 26 5.71 -5.89 -9.67
CA TYR A 26 5.05 -7.20 -9.65
C TYR A 26 3.87 -7.29 -8.67
N ALA A 27 3.76 -6.40 -7.69
CA ALA A 27 2.66 -6.40 -6.72
C ALA A 27 1.35 -5.84 -7.32
N GLY A 28 1.44 -5.04 -8.39
CA GLY A 28 0.30 -4.35 -9.00
C GLY A 28 -0.93 -5.24 -9.26
N PRO A 29 -0.79 -6.39 -9.95
CA PRO A 29 -1.91 -7.30 -10.21
C PRO A 29 -2.60 -7.82 -8.94
N ASP A 30 -1.85 -8.12 -7.88
CA ASP A 30 -2.39 -8.63 -6.63
C ASP A 30 -3.08 -7.52 -5.82
N VAL A 31 -2.52 -6.30 -5.84
CA VAL A 31 -3.17 -5.11 -5.25
C VAL A 31 -4.49 -4.79 -5.95
N GLU A 32 -4.53 -4.87 -7.29
CA GLU A 32 -5.77 -4.70 -8.06
C GLU A 32 -6.81 -5.77 -7.70
N ALA A 33 -6.40 -7.04 -7.58
CA ALA A 33 -7.28 -8.12 -7.15
C ALA A 33 -7.82 -7.90 -5.73
N ALA A 34 -6.98 -7.45 -4.80
CA ALA A 34 -7.38 -7.13 -3.44
C ALA A 34 -8.41 -5.98 -3.38
N ILE A 35 -8.24 -4.93 -4.19
CA ILE A 35 -9.22 -3.83 -4.29
C ILE A 35 -10.59 -4.35 -4.74
N ILE A 36 -10.62 -5.26 -5.71
CA ILE A 36 -11.87 -5.85 -6.22
C ILE A 36 -12.54 -6.74 -5.16
N ALA A 37 -11.74 -7.49 -4.39
CA ALA A 37 -12.23 -8.41 -3.35
C ALA A 37 -12.71 -7.70 -2.07
N LEU A 38 -12.24 -6.47 -1.81
CA LEU A 38 -12.48 -5.73 -0.57
C LEU A 38 -13.96 -5.70 -0.11
N PRO A 39 -14.97 -5.41 -0.97
CA PRO A 39 -16.37 -5.37 -0.53
C PRO A 39 -16.92 -6.72 -0.07
N ALA A 40 -16.43 -7.83 -0.63
CA ALA A 40 -16.85 -9.17 -0.21
C ALA A 40 -16.14 -9.58 1.09
N ALA A 41 -14.85 -9.25 1.22
CA ALA A 41 -14.09 -9.44 2.45
C ALA A 41 -14.73 -8.68 3.64
N ASP A 42 -15.19 -7.45 3.43
CA ASP A 42 -15.93 -6.64 4.42
C ASP A 42 -17.25 -7.29 4.86
N GLN A 43 -17.86 -8.11 3.99
CA GLN A 43 -19.07 -8.88 4.28
C GLN A 43 -18.77 -10.26 4.92
N GLY A 44 -17.49 -10.58 5.14
CA GLY A 44 -17.04 -11.80 5.81
C GLY A 44 -16.76 -12.99 4.89
N ASP A 45 -16.51 -12.75 3.59
CA ASP A 45 -16.09 -13.79 2.65
C ASP A 45 -14.61 -14.18 2.88
N ASP A 46 -14.35 -15.45 3.18
CA ASP A 46 -13.03 -15.98 3.52
C ASP A 46 -12.07 -16.03 2.32
N ASP A 47 -12.58 -16.34 1.13
CA ASP A 47 -11.78 -16.38 -0.10
C ASP A 47 -11.38 -14.96 -0.52
N ALA A 48 -12.28 -14.00 -0.33
CA ALA A 48 -11.99 -12.59 -0.52
C ALA A 48 -10.94 -12.09 0.48
N ARG A 49 -11.02 -12.49 1.76
CA ARG A 49 -10.01 -12.15 2.78
C ARG A 49 -8.64 -12.73 2.43
N PHE A 50 -8.59 -13.97 1.96
CA PHE A 50 -7.34 -14.58 1.49
C PHE A 50 -6.71 -13.80 0.33
N THR A 51 -7.54 -13.27 -0.58
CA THR A 51 -7.07 -12.43 -1.69
C THR A 51 -6.46 -11.11 -1.19
N LEU A 52 -7.04 -10.50 -0.16
CA LEU A 52 -6.49 -9.30 0.49
C LEU A 52 -5.13 -9.58 1.14
N ASP A 53 -5.02 -10.68 1.90
CA ASP A 53 -3.78 -11.06 2.57
C ASP A 53 -2.64 -11.30 1.56
N GLY A 54 -2.97 -11.74 0.33
CA GLY A 54 -2.02 -11.88 -0.77
C GLY A 54 -1.34 -10.56 -1.17
N ALA A 55 -2.02 -9.43 -1.10
CA ALA A 55 -1.43 -8.13 -1.39
C ALA A 55 -0.43 -7.70 -0.30
N GLU A 56 -0.71 -8.03 0.98
CA GLU A 56 0.19 -7.71 2.11
C GLU A 56 1.46 -8.59 2.14
N ALA A 57 1.49 -9.68 1.38
CA ALA A 57 2.62 -10.61 1.33
C ALA A 57 3.79 -10.11 0.45
N HIS A 58 3.60 -9.03 -0.31
CA HIS A 58 4.66 -8.44 -1.11
C HIS A 58 5.66 -7.67 -0.24
N GLU A 59 6.95 -7.88 -0.48
CA GLU A 59 7.99 -7.06 0.16
C GLU A 59 7.98 -5.65 -0.43
N LEU A 60 8.08 -4.64 0.45
CA LEU A 60 8.18 -3.26 0.01
C LEU A 60 9.63 -2.88 -0.26
N MET A 61 9.86 -2.26 -1.41
CA MET A 61 11.12 -1.59 -1.71
C MET A 61 11.31 -0.43 -0.72
N TRP A 62 12.55 -0.24 -0.24
CA TRP A 62 12.88 0.79 0.75
C TRP A 62 13.87 1.80 0.18
N TYR A 63 13.53 3.08 0.30
CA TYR A 63 14.36 4.20 -0.13
C TYR A 63 14.57 5.17 1.02
N ALA A 64 15.83 5.45 1.34
CA ALA A 64 16.16 6.49 2.31
C ALA A 64 16.09 7.89 1.69
N THR A 65 16.14 8.93 2.52
CA THR A 65 15.81 10.31 2.14
C THR A 65 16.60 10.84 0.94
N GLN A 66 17.86 10.42 0.78
CA GLN A 66 18.71 10.82 -0.35
C GLN A 66 18.38 10.13 -1.68
N GLU A 67 17.68 9.00 -1.66
CA GLU A 67 17.32 8.23 -2.87
C GLU A 67 15.95 8.66 -3.44
N ILE A 68 15.16 9.39 -2.66
CA ILE A 68 13.82 9.83 -3.06
C ILE A 68 13.82 10.69 -4.34
N PRO A 69 14.76 11.62 -4.58
CA PRO A 69 14.77 12.38 -5.83
C PRO A 69 14.90 11.50 -7.08
N ASP A 70 15.72 10.45 -7.01
CA ASP A 70 15.92 9.51 -8.13
C ASP A 70 14.70 8.59 -8.31
N LEU A 71 14.00 8.24 -7.23
CA LEU A 71 12.74 7.49 -7.30
C LEU A 71 11.62 8.28 -8.00
N LEU A 72 11.60 9.61 -7.87
CA LEU A 72 10.51 10.47 -8.36
C LEU A 72 10.76 11.06 -9.76
N SER A 73 11.93 10.83 -10.36
CA SER A 73 12.30 11.34 -11.69
C SER A 73 11.75 10.49 -12.82
#